data_AF-A0A349MTT8-F1
#
_entry.id   AF-A0A349MTT8-F1
#
_cell.length_a   1.000
_cell.length_b   1.000
_cell.length_c   1.000
_cell.angle_alpha   90.00
_cell.angle_beta   90.00
_cell.angle_gamma   90.00
#
_symmetry.space_group_name_H-M   'P 1'
#
loop_
_entity.id
_entity.type
_entity.pdbx_description
1 polymer ?
#
loop_
_entity_poly.entity_id
_entity_poly.type
_entity_poly.pdbx_seq_one_letter_code
_entity_poly.pdbx_strand_id
1 'polypeptide(L)' 'MANYDYLIVGSGLFGATFAYEPARRGKHVKAMEKRAHIACHLY' A
#
# COMPACT_ATOMS: atom_id res chain seq x y z
N MET A 1 -9.36 14.88 -8.60
CA MET A 1 -8.80 13.54 -8.29
C MET A 1 -7.62 13.73 -7.36
N ALA A 2 -7.51 12.96 -6.28
CA ALA A 2 -6.33 13.02 -5.41
C ALA A 2 -5.10 12.53 -6.19
N ASN A 3 -4.02 13.31 -6.16
CA ASN A 3 -2.75 12.94 -6.79
C ASN A 3 -1.99 12.03 -5.81
N TYR A 4 -1.51 10.88 -6.29
CA TYR A 4 -0.70 9.95 -5.49
C TYR A 4 0.68 9.86 -6.12
N ASP A 5 1.72 9.85 -5.29
CA ASP A 5 3.10 9.67 -5.74
C ASP A 5 3.38 8.20 -6.09
N TYR A 6 2.73 7.25 -5.39
CA TYR A 6 2.91 5.81 -5.58
C TYR A 6 1.59 5.06 -5.63
N LEU A 7 1.51 4.08 -6.54
CA LEU A 7 0.46 3.07 -6.59
C LEU A 7 1.05 1.70 -6.28
N ILE A 8 0.50 1.02 -5.28
CA ILE A 8 0.86 -0.34 -4.89
C ILE A 8 -0.31 -1.26 -5.20
N VAL A 9 -0.05 -2.33 -5.93
CA VAL A 9 -1.04 -3.38 -6.23
C VAL A 9 -0.72 -4.59 -5.36
N GLY A 10 -1.62 -4.91 -4.44
CA GLY A 10 -1.43 -5.92 -3.40
C GLY A 10 -1.11 -5.29 -2.03
N SER A 11 -1.86 -5.67 -1.00
CA SER A 11 -1.69 -5.18 0.39
C SER A 11 -1.04 -6.21 1.33
N GLY A 12 -0.21 -7.11 0.77
CA GLY A 12 0.61 -8.05 1.54
C GLY A 12 1.79 -7.37 2.25
N LEU A 13 2.59 -8.17 2.98
CA LEU A 13 3.73 -7.69 3.76
C LEU A 13 4.66 -6.76 2.98
N PHE A 14 5.07 -7.15 1.78
CA PHE A 14 5.98 -6.33 0.96
C PHE A 14 5.36 -5.00 0.54
N GLY A 15 4.09 -4.99 0.14
CA GLY A 15 3.37 -3.77 -0.21
C GLY A 15 3.25 -2.84 0.99
N ALA A 16 2.95 -3.38 2.18
CA ALA A 16 2.87 -2.62 3.42
C ALA A 16 4.24 -2.07 3.85
N THR A 17 5.30 -2.87 3.81
CA THR A 17 6.66 -2.43 4.12
C THR A 17 7.14 -1.37 3.15
N PHE A 18 6.91 -1.55 1.84
CA PHE A 18 7.25 -0.52 0.87
C PHE A 18 6.43 0.74 1.08
N ALA A 19 5.13 0.68 1.40
CA ALA A 19 4.31 1.86 1.64
C ALA A 19 4.80 2.72 2.81
N TYR A 20 5.39 2.09 3.84
CA TYR A 20 5.87 2.75 5.05
C TYR A 20 6.98 3.77 4.78
N GLU A 21 7.98 3.41 3.97
CA GLU A 21 9.14 4.27 3.68
C GLU A 21 8.82 5.60 2.97
N PRO A 22 8.10 5.63 1.83
CA PRO A 22 7.70 6.86 1.16
C PRO A 22 6.66 7.63 1.97
N ALA A 23 5.74 6.96 2.68
CA ALA A 23 4.80 7.65 3.58
C ALA A 23 5.53 8.44 4.67
N ARG A 24 6.60 7.87 5.26
CA ARG A 24 7.48 8.59 6.21
C ARG A 24 8.23 9.76 5.60
N ARG A 25 8.44 9.75 4.28
CA ARG A 25 9.05 10.86 3.52
C ARG A 25 8.01 11.85 2.99
N GLY A 26 6.77 11.80 3.50
CA GLY A 26 5.68 12.72 3.13
C GLY A 26 5.05 12.44 1.77
N LYS A 27 5.24 11.25 1.20
CA LYS A 27 4.68 10.86 -0.08
C LYS A 27 3.30 10.23 0.09
N HIS A 28 2.38 10.55 -0.81
CA HIS A 28 1.04 9.99 -0.82
C HIS A 28 1.04 8.65 -1.57
N VAL A 29 0.71 7.57 -0.86
CA VAL A 29 0.70 6.21 -1.40
C VAL A 29 -0.73 5.71 -1.49
N LYS A 30 -1.11 5.14 -2.63
CA LYS A 30 -2.36 4.40 -2.80
C LYS A 30 -2.05 2.91 -2.88
N ALA A 31 -2.52 2.12 -1.92
CA ALA A 31 -2.49 0.67 -2.02
C ALA A 31 -3.88 0.15 -2.44
N MET A 32 -3.91 -0.82 -3.35
CA MET A 32 -5.15 -1.49 -3.78
C MET A 32 -5.04 -2.99 -3.53
N GLU A 33 -6.09 -3.59 -3.01
CA GLU A 33 -6.22 -5.02 -2.85
C GLU A 33 -7.49 -5.51 -3.54
N LYS A 34 -7.39 -6.64 -4.24
CA LYS A 34 -8.54 -7.24 -4.94
C LYS A 34 -9.49 -7.91 -3.95
N ARG A 35 -8.93 -8.49 -2.88
CA ARG A 35 -9.68 -9.22 -1.85
C ARG A 35 -10.30 -8.24 -0.85
N ALA A 36 -11.32 -8.72 -0.14
CA ALA A 36 -11.97 -7.96 0.94
C ALA A 36 -11.14 -7.90 2.23
N HIS A 37 -10.05 -8.66 2.33
CA HIS A 37 -9.12 -8.65 3.46
C HIS A 37 -7.74 -8.18 3.01
N ILE A 38 -7.00 -7.60 3.95
CA ILE A 38 -5.62 -7.13 3.77
C ILE A 38 -4.61 -8.22 4.16
N ALA A 39 -3.31 -7.95 3.98
CA ALA A 39 -2.22 -8.81 4.45
C ALA A 39 -2.16 -10.22 3.85
N CYS A 40 -2.82 -10.47 2.72
CA CYS A 40 -2.87 -11.78 2.06
C CYS A 40 -3.41 -12.90 2.98
N HIS A 41 -2.60 -13.90 3.32
CA HIS A 41 -3.00 -15.03 4.17
C HIS A 41 -2.48 -14.90 5.61
N LEU A 42 -2.03 -13.70 6.01
CA LEU A 42 -1.71 -13.40 7.39
C LEU A 42 -3.00 -13.01 8.11
N TYR A 43 -3.41 -13.87 9.03
CA TYR A 43 -4.58 -13.71 9.90
C TYR A 43 -4.16 -13.16 11.27
#